data_AF-A0A5P0WQF1-F1
#
_entry.id   AF-A0A5P0WQF1-F1
#
_cell.length_a   1.000
_cell.length_b   1.000
_cell.length_c   1.000
_cell.angle_alpha   90.00
_cell.angle_beta   90.00
_cell.angle_gamma   90.00
#
_symmetry.space_group_name_H-M   'P 1'
#
loop_
_entity.id
_entity.type
_entity.pdbx_description
1 polymer ?
#
loop_
_entity_poly.entity_id
_entity_poly.type
_entity_poly.pdbx_seq_one_letter_code
_entity_poly.pdbx_strand_id
1 'polypeptide(L)'
;MEKVPQDQVHLIIPLDSIGCLPSGASFGNKQGRANVKASVGKQDGKDVIYIDASCDSLQVLCLYYEEQNKKLAKQNAELSNTIKTEKEQCSNPVKVAIFSFIVGLVSGIIITITTRKKNG
;
A
#
# COMPACT_ATOMS: atom_id res chain seq x y z
N MET A 1 17.03 2.39 -4.05
CA MET A 1 15.98 3.14 -4.78
C MET A 1 16.66 3.70 -6.00
N GLU A 2 16.34 3.15 -7.17
CA GLU A 2 16.91 3.63 -8.42
C GLU A 2 16.46 5.07 -8.64
N LYS A 3 17.40 5.96 -8.96
CA LYS A 3 17.08 7.37 -9.14
C LYS A 3 16.16 7.47 -10.35
N VAL A 4 14.98 8.03 -10.14
CA VAL A 4 14.06 8.30 -11.24
C VAL A 4 14.80 9.21 -12.24
N PRO A 5 15.01 8.78 -13.50
CA PRO A 5 15.76 9.56 -14.47
C PRO A 5 15.05 10.90 -14.68
N GLN A 6 15.81 11.95 -14.99
CA GLN A 6 15.21 13.24 -15.30
C GLN A 6 14.74 13.23 -16.75
N ASP A 7 13.46 13.48 -16.97
CA ASP A 7 12.93 13.76 -18.30
C ASP A 7 12.93 15.29 -18.48
N GLN A 8 13.39 15.75 -19.63
CA GLN A 8 13.42 17.15 -20.00
C GLN A 8 12.66 17.34 -21.30
N VAL A 9 11.98 18.47 -21.44
CA VAL A 9 11.30 18.86 -22.67
C VAL A 9 11.61 20.33 -22.98
N HIS A 10 11.79 20.63 -24.25
CA HIS A 10 11.98 21.99 -24.74
C HIS A 10 10.79 22.38 -25.62
N LEU A 11 10.24 23.57 -25.39
CA LEU A 11 9.24 24.18 -26.25
C LEU A 11 9.87 25.35 -26.98
N ILE A 12 9.97 25.24 -28.30
CA ILE A 12 10.50 26.29 -29.16
C ILE A 12 9.32 26.93 -29.88
N ILE A 13 9.09 28.21 -29.63
CA ILE A 13 7.99 28.96 -30.22
C ILE A 13 8.60 30.14 -30.98
N PRO A 14 8.32 30.27 -32.29
CA PRO A 14 8.70 31.46 -33.04
C PRO A 14 8.03 32.70 -32.44
N LEU A 15 8.79 33.79 -32.29
CA LEU A 15 8.29 35.07 -31.74
C LEU A 15 7.08 35.59 -32.52
N ASP A 16 7.08 35.41 -33.85
CA ASP A 16 6.00 35.84 -34.73
C ASP A 16 4.70 35.05 -34.53
N SER A 17 4.80 33.82 -34.00
CA SER A 17 3.67 32.90 -33.85
C SER A 17 2.99 32.99 -32.49
N ILE A 18 3.69 33.47 -31.44
CA ILE A 18 3.14 33.44 -30.09
C ILE A 18 1.99 34.45 -29.91
N GLY A 19 2.12 35.66 -30.47
CA GLY A 19 1.08 36.69 -30.40
C GLY A 19 -0.11 36.48 -31.34
N CYS A 20 -0.01 35.56 -32.30
CA CYS A 20 -1.08 35.25 -33.26
C CYS A 20 -1.85 33.96 -32.93
N LEU A 21 -1.69 33.43 -31.71
CA LEU A 21 -2.47 32.29 -31.26
C LEU A 21 -3.97 32.63 -31.24
N PRO A 22 -4.83 31.88 -31.97
CA PRO A 22 -6.27 32.07 -31.88
C PRO A 22 -6.77 31.71 -30.48
N SER A 23 -7.93 32.28 -30.11
CA SER A 23 -8.53 32.04 -28.79
C SER A 23 -8.70 30.54 -28.53
N GLY A 24 -8.14 30.07 -27.41
CA GLY A 24 -8.18 28.65 -27.01
C GLY A 24 -7.06 27.76 -27.58
N ALA A 25 -6.19 28.28 -28.44
CA ALA A 25 -5.03 27.53 -28.93
C ALA A 25 -3.85 27.59 -27.96
N SER A 26 -2.99 26.58 -28.05
CA SER A 26 -1.76 26.51 -27.25
C SER A 26 -0.67 25.75 -27.99
N PHE A 27 0.57 26.20 -27.86
CA PHE A 27 1.72 25.39 -28.21
C PHE A 27 2.00 24.40 -27.09
N GLY A 28 2.49 23.21 -27.43
CA GLY A 28 2.88 22.25 -26.43
C GLY A 28 3.88 21.26 -26.97
N ASN A 29 4.70 20.73 -26.07
CA ASN A 29 5.60 19.63 -26.35
C ASN A 29 5.60 18.67 -25.15
N LYS A 30 5.77 17.38 -25.44
CA LYS A 30 5.85 16.31 -24.44
C LYS A 30 7.01 15.38 -24.79
N GLN A 31 7.87 15.14 -23.82
CA GLN A 31 8.95 14.16 -23.93
C GLN A 31 9.01 13.31 -22.66
N GLY A 32 8.71 12.02 -22.82
CA GLY A 32 8.56 11.10 -21.70
C GLY A 32 7.47 11.60 -20.73
N ARG A 33 7.89 11.83 -19.48
CA ARG A 33 7.06 12.31 -18.38
C ARG A 33 7.04 13.83 -18.26
N ALA A 34 7.94 14.53 -18.94
CA ALA A 34 7.96 15.98 -18.96
C ALA A 34 7.05 16.51 -20.08
N ASN A 35 6.22 17.48 -19.77
CA ASN A 35 5.42 18.19 -20.75
C ASN A 35 5.37 19.69 -20.42
N VAL A 36 5.18 20.48 -21.46
CA VAL A 36 5.09 21.93 -21.37
C VAL A 36 4.06 22.42 -22.37
N LYS A 37 3.26 23.40 -21.96
CA LYS A 37 2.23 24.05 -22.76
C LYS A 37 2.34 25.54 -22.59
N ALA A 38 2.21 26.28 -23.68
CA ALA A 38 2.17 27.73 -23.71
C ALA A 38 0.89 28.20 -24.39
N SER A 39 0.14 29.09 -23.75
CA SER A 39 -1.07 29.70 -24.30
C SER A 39 -1.05 31.21 -24.10
N VAL A 40 -1.75 31.93 -24.97
CA VAL A 40 -1.97 33.37 -24.80
C VAL A 40 -3.33 33.59 -24.18
N GLY A 41 -3.41 34.53 -23.25
CA GLY A 41 -4.67 34.99 -22.68
C GLY A 41 -4.57 36.44 -22.23
N LYS A 42 -5.57 36.87 -21.46
CA LYS A 42 -5.63 38.21 -20.89
C LYS A 42 -5.74 38.13 -19.38
N GLN A 43 -4.89 38.88 -18.69
CA GLN A 43 -4.94 39.06 -17.24
C GLN A 43 -4.98 40.56 -16.95
N ASP A 44 -6.01 41.00 -16.22
CA ASP A 44 -6.24 42.42 -15.89
C ASP A 44 -6.20 43.35 -17.12
N GLY A 45 -6.74 42.88 -18.25
CA GLY A 45 -6.78 43.62 -19.51
C GLY A 45 -5.47 43.66 -20.30
N LYS A 46 -4.39 43.02 -19.80
CA LYS A 46 -3.09 42.93 -20.47
C LYS A 46 -2.90 41.55 -21.10
N ASP A 47 -2.26 41.51 -22.26
CA ASP A 47 -1.91 40.24 -22.91
C ASP A 47 -0.79 39.54 -22.13
N VAL A 48 -1.01 38.28 -21.80
CA VAL A 48 -0.09 37.45 -21.02
C VAL A 48 0.11 36.09 -21.68
N ILE A 49 1.27 35.49 -21.42
CA ILE A 49 1.59 34.13 -21.84
C ILE A 49 1.55 33.25 -20.60
N TYR A 50 0.68 32.25 -20.61
CA TYR A 50 0.66 31.19 -19.61
C TYR A 50 1.60 30.07 -20.05
N ILE A 51 2.51 29.66 -19.16
CA ILE A 51 3.41 28.55 -19.38
C ILE A 51 3.14 27.51 -18.30
N ASP A 52 2.54 26.40 -18.70
CA ASP A 52 2.29 25.25 -17.85
C ASP A 52 3.38 24.21 -18.11
N ALA A 53 4.19 23.88 -17.09
CA ALA A 53 5.16 22.80 -17.16
C ALA A 53 4.83 21.74 -16.11
N SER A 54 4.76 20.48 -16.51
CA SER A 54 4.51 19.38 -15.58
C SER A 54 5.41 18.17 -15.85
N CYS A 55 5.64 17.39 -14.79
CA CYS A 55 6.46 16.18 -14.84
C CYS A 55 5.81 15.07 -14.02
N ASP A 56 5.54 13.93 -14.64
CA ASP A 56 4.85 12.81 -14.00
C ASP A 56 5.79 11.93 -13.15
N SER A 57 6.98 12.42 -12.78
CA SER A 57 7.98 11.66 -12.00
C SER A 57 7.48 11.28 -10.60
N LEU A 58 6.67 12.15 -9.98
CA LEU A 58 6.10 11.89 -8.66
C LEU A 58 5.04 10.77 -8.72
N GLN A 59 4.23 10.73 -9.78
CA GLN A 59 3.16 9.75 -9.94
C GLN A 59 3.72 8.31 -10.00
N VAL A 60 4.85 8.13 -10.71
CA VAL A 60 5.56 6.84 -10.74
C VAL A 60 5.99 6.39 -9.35
N LEU A 61 6.48 7.33 -8.53
CA LEU A 61 6.93 7.02 -7.18
C LEU A 61 5.76 6.66 -6.25
N CYS A 62 4.65 7.38 -6.36
CA CYS A 62 3.42 7.05 -5.62
C CYS A 62 2.92 5.64 -5.95
N LEU A 63 2.82 5.29 -7.24
CA LEU A 63 2.40 3.96 -7.67
C LEU A 63 3.31 2.86 -7.10
N TYR A 64 4.63 3.08 -7.13
CA TYR A 64 5.60 2.15 -6.56
C TYR A 64 5.36 1.93 -5.05
N TYR A 65 5.19 3.00 -4.27
CA TYR A 65 4.95 2.88 -2.84
C TYR A 65 3.58 2.27 -2.51
N GLU A 66 2.55 2.56 -3.30
CA GLU A 66 1.24 1.91 -3.14
C GLU A 66 1.31 0.41 -3.36
N GLU A 67 2.05 -0.05 -4.39
CA GLU A 67 2.27 -1.48 -4.61
C GLU A 67 3.02 -2.14 -3.46
N GLN A 68 4.08 -1.49 -2.96
CA GLN A 68 4.84 -1.98 -1.82
C GLN A 68 3.96 -2.09 -0.56
N ASN A 69 3.16 -1.06 -0.28
CA ASN A 69 2.22 -1.07 0.84
C ASN A 69 1.17 -2.18 0.71
N LYS A 70 0.62 -2.39 -0.48
CA LYS A 70 -0.33 -3.49 -0.74
C LYS A 70 0.32 -4.86 -0.51
N LYS A 71 1.56 -5.06 -0.94
CA LYS A 71 2.31 -6.31 -0.70
C LYS A 71 2.51 -6.57 0.80
N LEU A 72 2.97 -5.55 1.53
CA LEU A 72 3.16 -5.66 2.98
C LEU A 72 1.85 -5.90 3.73
N ALA A 73 0.77 -5.22 3.33
CA ALA A 73 -0.55 -5.42 3.92
C ALA A 73 -1.06 -6.85 3.71
N LYS A 74 -0.87 -7.42 2.51
CA LYS A 74 -1.20 -8.83 2.23
C LYS A 74 -0.38 -9.79 3.08
N GLN A 75 0.94 -9.60 3.13
CA GLN A 75 1.82 -10.44 3.95
C GLN A 75 1.46 -10.39 5.44
N ASN A 76 1.14 -9.21 5.97
CA ASN A 76 0.70 -9.06 7.35
C ASN A 76 -0.65 -9.73 7.61
N ALA A 77 -1.60 -9.66 6.66
CA ALA A 77 -2.87 -10.34 6.77
C ALA A 77 -2.71 -11.87 6.74
N GLU A 78 -1.88 -12.39 5.83
CA GLU A 78 -1.55 -13.82 5.73
C GLU A 78 -0.85 -14.32 7.00
N LEU A 79 0.12 -13.57 7.53
CA LEU A 79 0.81 -13.89 8.77
C LEU A 79 -0.15 -13.86 9.97
N SER A 80 -1.01 -12.85 10.06
CA SER A 80 -2.02 -12.75 11.12
C SER A 80 -3.00 -13.92 11.07
N ASN A 81 -3.45 -14.31 9.88
CA ASN A 81 -4.30 -15.48 9.71
C ASN A 81 -3.56 -16.75 10.10
N THR A 82 -2.32 -16.96 9.65
CA THR A 82 -1.50 -18.12 10.01
C THR A 82 -1.29 -18.22 11.52
N ILE A 83 -0.98 -17.11 12.20
CA ILE A 83 -0.84 -17.08 13.67
C ILE A 83 -2.17 -17.41 14.36
N LYS A 84 -3.30 -16.95 13.82
CA LYS A 84 -4.62 -17.31 14.37
C LYS A 84 -4.91 -18.80 14.15
N THR A 85 -4.66 -19.33 12.96
CA THR A 85 -4.85 -20.75 12.63
C THR A 85 -3.92 -21.64 13.47
N GLU A 86 -2.66 -21.25 13.65
CA GLU A 86 -1.70 -21.94 14.53
C GLU A 86 -2.09 -21.84 16.00
N LYS A 87 -2.63 -20.71 16.48
CA LYS A 87 -3.15 -20.60 17.85
C LYS A 87 -4.40 -21.46 18.06
N GLU A 88 -5.26 -21.57 17.06
CA GLU A 88 -6.44 -22.44 17.08
C GLU A 88 -6.02 -23.93 17.05
N GLN A 89 -5.01 -24.26 16.25
CA GLN A 89 -4.48 -25.63 16.11
C GLN A 89 -3.63 -26.07 17.31
N CYS A 90 -2.79 -25.20 17.89
CA CYS A 90 -2.01 -25.47 19.11
C CYS A 90 -2.88 -25.62 20.36
N SER A 91 -4.13 -25.12 20.34
CA SER A 91 -5.08 -25.36 21.44
C SER A 91 -5.58 -26.80 21.51
N ASN A 92 -5.32 -27.66 20.52
CA ASN A 92 -6.01 -28.95 20.43
C ASN A 92 -5.30 -30.16 21.10
N PRO A 93 -3.97 -30.34 21.10
CA PRO A 93 -3.36 -31.52 21.76
C PRO A 93 -2.97 -31.29 23.23
N VAL A 94 -2.38 -30.13 23.56
CA VAL A 94 -1.87 -29.86 24.92
C VAL A 94 -3.02 -29.67 25.91
N LYS A 95 -4.09 -28.99 25.49
CA LYS A 95 -5.27 -28.74 26.32
C LYS A 95 -6.00 -30.06 26.63
N VAL A 96 -6.15 -30.94 25.63
CA VAL A 96 -6.73 -32.28 25.80
C VAL A 96 -5.88 -33.14 26.74
N ALA A 97 -4.55 -33.10 26.60
CA ALA A 97 -3.65 -33.83 27.50
C ALA A 97 -3.77 -33.36 28.96
N ILE A 98 -3.78 -32.05 29.21
CA ILE A 98 -3.93 -31.49 30.56
C ILE A 98 -5.30 -31.85 31.15
N PHE A 99 -6.39 -31.72 30.38
CA PHE A 99 -7.72 -32.12 30.84
C PHE A 99 -7.80 -33.62 31.16
N SER A 100 -7.24 -34.48 30.30
CA SER A 100 -7.23 -35.94 30.55
C SER A 100 -6.43 -36.31 31.80
N PHE A 101 -5.31 -35.61 32.06
CA PHE A 101 -4.49 -35.85 33.24
C PHE A 101 -5.23 -35.48 34.52
N ILE A 102 -5.88 -34.31 34.56
CA ILE A 102 -6.66 -33.86 35.71
C ILE A 102 -7.82 -34.83 35.98
N VAL A 103 -8.56 -35.24 34.94
CA VAL A 103 -9.67 -36.20 35.08
C VAL A 103 -9.16 -37.56 35.59
N GLY A 104 -8.04 -38.04 35.07
CA GLY A 104 -7.41 -39.28 35.52
C GLY A 104 -6.99 -39.23 37.00
N LEU A 105 -6.43 -38.10 37.43
CA LEU A 105 -5.97 -37.90 38.80
C LEU A 105 -7.15 -37.88 39.79
N VAL A 106 -8.23 -37.17 39.45
CA VAL A 106 -9.46 -37.13 40.27
C VAL A 106 -10.10 -38.51 40.35
N SER A 107 -10.21 -39.23 39.22
CA SER A 107 -10.76 -40.58 39.20
C SER A 107 -9.93 -41.55 40.06
N GLY A 108 -8.60 -41.51 39.95
CA GLY A 108 -7.70 -42.34 40.74
C GLY A 108 -7.79 -42.09 42.26
N ILE A 109 -7.91 -40.82 42.66
CA ILE A 109 -8.10 -40.44 44.07
C ILE A 109 -9.43 -40.99 44.60
N ILE A 110 -10.52 -40.82 43.85
CA ILE A 110 -11.86 -41.30 44.27
C ILE A 110 -11.86 -42.83 44.43
N ILE A 111 -11.27 -43.56 43.47
CA ILE A 111 -11.17 -45.03 43.52
C ILE A 111 -10.34 -45.47 44.73
N THR A 112 -9.23 -44.79 45.01
CA THR A 112 -8.36 -45.12 46.15
C THR A 112 -9.10 -44.92 47.48
N ILE A 113 -9.82 -43.82 47.63
CA ILE A 113 -10.59 -43.52 48.85
C ILE A 113 -11.74 -44.51 49.04
N THR A 114 -12.50 -44.81 47.99
CA THR A 114 -13.62 -45.77 48.07
C THR A 114 -13.15 -47.19 48.34
N THR A 115 -12.01 -47.61 47.78
CA THR A 115 -11.45 -48.94 48.02
C THR A 115 -10.91 -49.07 49.45
N ARG A 116 -10.23 -48.03 49.98
CA ARG A 116 -9.80 -48.03 51.39
C ARG A 116 -10.97 -48.00 52.37
N LYS A 117 -12.06 -47.32 52.05
CA LYS A 117 -13.28 -47.30 52.87
C LYS A 117 -14.03 -48.64 52.87
N LYS A 118 -13.88 -49.45 51.82
CA LYS A 118 -14.55 -50.75 51.69
C LYS A 118 -13.77 -51.91 52.34
N ASN A 119 -12.46 -51.73 52.54
CA ASN A 119 -11.56 -52.72 53.14
C ASN A 119 -11.18 -52.39 54.60
N GLY A 120 -11.89 -51.46 55.24
CA GLY A 120 -11.71 -51.07 56.65
C GLY A 120 -12.99 -51.18 57.44
#